data_AF-A0A2D6F0P2-F1
#
_entry.id   AF-A0A2D6F0P2-F1
#
_cell.length_a   1.000
_cell.length_b   1.000
_cell.length_c   1.000
_cell.angle_alpha   90.00
_cell.angle_beta   90.00
_cell.angle_gamma   90.00
#
_symmetry.space_group_name_H-M   'P 1'
#
loop_
_entity.id
_entity.type
_entity.pdbx_description
1 polymer ?
#
loop_
_entity_poly.entity_id
_entity_poly.type
_entity_poly.pdbx_seq_one_letter_code
_entity_poly.pdbx_strand_id
1 'polypeptide(L)'
;MNNHSKSTIVACFSVIVASLLIIFFLAKSPQSLIGNVILEDTIIKEEFVFDEQQVATRSMALNSLIETESQLIELSRINLSGYYFQDKRLEADLAFIGKNTSQLESDLNTIESQTTIDYLQHLLDTAQTTISNDHVEQNYTEVIRLTQLITFRTRQALDVYDNLDLLSAKEQEYLRNNIDITDASKLLSETRVSFDQQRYNEAQAYLKETSIKFDQALAEQKRTKGLLNLSKSFFERFWKEILILIISLVIIGIILYKRIRIWRIKRKIISYAKELKSIRRLMKRAQRDCYQHLKISEETYRLRMDHYQRRRAKIKRTIPVLKAIIHQKRKNGPKRKRSQGALVIKR
;
A
#
# COMPACT_ATOMS: atom_id res chain seq x y z
N MET A 1 -41.37 20.11 34.65
CA MET A 1 -41.10 19.37 33.38
C MET A 1 -41.33 17.92 33.73
N ASN A 2 -42.45 17.38 33.28
CA ASN A 2 -42.92 16.05 33.65
C ASN A 2 -41.85 15.00 33.35
N ASN A 3 -41.61 14.07 34.28
CA ASN A 3 -40.65 12.98 34.08
C ASN A 3 -40.97 12.17 32.81
N HIS A 4 -42.25 12.11 32.41
CA HIS A 4 -42.70 11.54 31.15
C HIS A 4 -42.06 12.15 29.89
N SER A 5 -41.73 13.46 29.86
CA SER A 5 -41.13 14.06 28.65
C SER A 5 -39.63 13.77 28.52
N LYS A 6 -38.98 13.26 29.57
CA LYS A 6 -37.58 12.86 29.52
C LYS A 6 -37.44 11.41 29.07
N SER A 7 -38.33 10.51 29.50
CA SER A 7 -38.27 9.11 29.11
C SER A 7 -38.55 8.91 27.62
N THR A 8 -39.50 9.64 27.04
CA THR A 8 -39.82 9.53 25.60
C THR A 8 -38.66 9.98 24.70
N ILE A 9 -37.92 11.02 25.09
CA ILE A 9 -36.75 11.48 24.32
C ILE A 9 -35.59 10.47 24.41
N VAL A 10 -35.41 9.82 25.56
CA VAL A 10 -34.37 8.80 25.73
C VAL A 10 -34.69 7.55 24.91
N ALA A 11 -35.96 7.14 24.87
CA ALA A 11 -36.42 5.99 24.09
C ALA A 11 -36.28 6.22 22.56
N CYS A 12 -36.62 7.40 22.03
CA CYS A 12 -36.39 7.68 20.61
C CYS A 12 -34.89 7.71 20.26
N PHE A 13 -34.04 8.22 21.16
CA PHE A 13 -32.60 8.25 20.90
C PHE A 13 -31.99 6.85 20.91
N SER A 14 -32.44 5.96 21.81
CA SER A 14 -31.94 4.57 21.84
C SER A 14 -32.35 3.78 20.61
N VAL A 15 -33.53 4.03 20.03
CA VAL A 15 -33.97 3.36 18.78
C VAL A 15 -33.13 3.81 17.58
N ILE A 16 -32.84 5.10 17.46
CA ILE A 16 -31.99 5.63 16.38
C ILE A 16 -30.54 5.12 16.51
N VAL A 17 -30.02 5.05 17.73
CA VAL A 17 -28.68 4.49 17.98
C VAL A 17 -28.64 3.00 17.69
N ALA A 18 -29.69 2.24 18.06
CA ALA A 18 -29.80 0.83 17.76
C ALA A 18 -29.91 0.57 16.25
N SER A 19 -30.67 1.36 15.49
CA SER A 19 -30.76 1.21 14.04
C SER A 19 -29.44 1.55 13.34
N LEU A 20 -28.73 2.59 13.79
CA LEU A 20 -27.38 2.91 13.30
C LEU A 20 -26.37 1.82 13.64
N LEU A 21 -26.46 1.19 14.82
CA LEU A 21 -25.62 0.06 15.20
C LEU A 21 -25.90 -1.19 14.36
N ILE A 22 -27.16 -1.47 14.03
CA ILE A 22 -27.55 -2.59 13.16
C ILE A 22 -27.03 -2.36 11.73
N ILE A 23 -27.17 -1.14 11.19
CA ILE A 23 -26.60 -0.78 9.88
C ILE A 23 -25.07 -0.86 9.92
N PHE A 24 -24.44 -0.42 11.02
CA PHE A 24 -22.98 -0.54 11.18
C PHE A 24 -22.52 -1.99 11.27
N PHE A 25 -23.28 -2.87 11.93
CA PHE A 25 -22.98 -4.31 12.01
C PHE A 25 -23.20 -5.02 10.67
N LEU A 26 -24.27 -4.68 9.93
CA LEU A 26 -24.52 -5.19 8.57
C LEU A 26 -23.49 -4.66 7.56
N ALA A 27 -22.99 -3.43 7.74
CA ALA A 27 -21.90 -2.88 6.94
C ALA A 27 -20.52 -3.44 7.35
N LYS A 28 -20.40 -4.10 8.51
CA LYS A 28 -19.16 -4.70 9.01
C LYS A 28 -18.92 -6.14 8.53
N SER A 29 -19.78 -6.70 7.68
CA SER A 29 -19.55 -8.03 7.10
C SER A 29 -18.97 -8.07 5.67
N PRO A 30 -17.98 -7.23 5.27
CA PRO A 30 -17.10 -7.58 4.17
C PRO A 30 -15.83 -8.27 4.71
N GLN A 31 -16.00 -9.28 5.57
CA GLN A 31 -15.03 -10.39 5.59
C GLN A 31 -15.49 -11.25 4.40
N SER A 32 -14.83 -11.36 3.25
CA SER A 32 -13.42 -11.73 3.06
C SER A 32 -13.02 -11.66 1.57
N LEU A 33 -13.45 -10.65 0.82
CA LEU A 33 -12.93 -10.41 -0.55
C LEU A 33 -11.63 -9.59 -0.56
N ILE A 34 -10.96 -9.49 0.58
CA ILE A 34 -9.55 -9.10 0.63
C ILE A 34 -8.80 -10.40 0.47
N GLY A 35 -8.68 -10.86 -0.78
CA GLY A 35 -7.68 -11.87 -1.11
C GLY A 35 -6.33 -11.25 -0.77
N ASN A 36 -5.78 -11.61 0.39
CA ASN A 36 -4.39 -11.35 0.65
C ASN A 36 -3.64 -12.14 -0.41
N VAL A 37 -3.11 -11.44 -1.42
CA VAL A 37 -2.10 -12.02 -2.29
C VAL A 37 -0.93 -12.28 -1.38
N ILE A 38 -0.78 -13.53 -0.94
CA ILE A 38 0.41 -13.98 -0.25
C ILE A 38 1.49 -13.95 -1.33
N LEU A 39 2.30 -12.90 -1.29
CA LEU A 39 3.51 -12.83 -2.08
C LEU A 39 4.48 -13.79 -1.39
N GLU A 40 4.56 -15.00 -1.92
CA GLU A 40 5.56 -15.97 -1.50
C GLU A 40 6.93 -15.35 -1.80
N ASP A 41 7.78 -15.21 -0.78
CA ASP A 41 9.12 -14.66 -0.95
C ASP A 41 9.82 -15.48 -2.03
N THR A 42 10.07 -14.86 -3.18
CA THR A 42 10.56 -15.58 -4.35
C THR A 42 12.06 -15.81 -4.19
N ILE A 43 12.42 -16.88 -3.49
CA ILE A 43 13.78 -17.41 -3.49
C ILE A 43 14.00 -17.99 -4.88
N ILE A 44 14.64 -17.23 -5.77
CA ILE A 44 14.99 -17.68 -7.11
C ILE A 44 16.49 -17.57 -7.25
N LYS A 45 17.17 -18.65 -6.93
CA LYS A 45 18.47 -18.94 -7.50
C LYS A 45 18.44 -20.40 -7.88
N GLU A 46 18.09 -20.67 -9.13
CA GLU A 46 18.55 -21.91 -9.74
C GLU A 46 20.07 -21.76 -9.87
N GLU A 47 20.79 -22.38 -8.95
CA GLU A 47 22.24 -22.45 -9.01
C GLU A 47 22.62 -23.55 -9.99
N PHE A 48 23.66 -23.31 -10.79
CA PHE A 48 24.19 -24.32 -11.70
C PHE A 48 24.76 -25.49 -10.87
N VAL A 49 24.21 -26.68 -11.07
CA VAL A 49 24.71 -27.93 -10.47
C VAL A 49 25.27 -28.79 -11.59
N PHE A 50 26.56 -29.10 -11.50
CA PHE A 50 27.23 -30.00 -12.44
C PHE A 50 26.77 -31.43 -12.23
N ASP A 51 26.38 -32.11 -13.30
CA ASP A 51 25.97 -33.52 -13.26
C ASP A 51 27.15 -34.43 -13.59
N GLU A 52 27.79 -34.98 -12.55
CA GLU A 52 29.03 -35.77 -12.63
C GLU A 52 28.79 -37.25 -13.02
N GLN A 53 27.60 -37.61 -13.53
CA GLN A 53 27.17 -39.02 -13.59
C GLN A 53 27.98 -39.98 -14.49
N GLN A 54 28.95 -39.53 -15.29
CA GLN A 54 29.69 -40.39 -16.22
C GLN A 54 31.17 -40.04 -16.33
N VAL A 55 32.01 -41.08 -16.52
CA VAL A 55 33.44 -40.90 -16.83
C VAL A 55 33.55 -40.12 -18.14
N ALA A 56 34.11 -38.92 -18.07
CA ALA A 56 34.25 -38.05 -19.22
C ALA A 56 35.16 -38.68 -20.28
N THR A 57 34.58 -39.02 -21.43
CA THR A 57 35.33 -39.53 -22.58
C THR A 57 35.59 -38.43 -23.60
N ARG A 58 36.65 -38.58 -24.40
CA ARG A 58 36.98 -37.65 -25.50
C ARG A 58 35.81 -37.49 -26.48
N SER A 59 35.16 -38.59 -26.87
CA SER A 59 34.01 -38.54 -27.78
C SER A 59 32.82 -37.80 -27.17
N MET A 60 32.53 -38.01 -25.88
CA MET A 60 31.48 -37.25 -25.19
C MET A 60 31.78 -35.76 -25.17
N ALA A 61 33.01 -35.38 -24.79
CA ALA A 61 33.42 -33.98 -24.76
C ALA A 61 33.34 -33.32 -26.15
N LEU A 62 33.77 -34.02 -27.22
CA LEU A 62 33.66 -33.53 -28.59
C LEU A 62 32.20 -33.33 -29.02
N ASN A 63 31.33 -34.30 -28.72
CA ASN A 63 29.91 -34.19 -29.05
C ASN A 63 29.24 -33.04 -28.29
N SER A 64 29.57 -32.86 -27.00
CA SER A 64 29.06 -31.73 -26.20
C SER A 64 29.53 -30.38 -26.73
N LEU A 65 30.77 -30.31 -27.25
CA LEU A 65 31.25 -29.12 -27.93
C LEU A 65 30.46 -28.86 -29.22
N ILE A 66 30.28 -29.85 -30.09
CA ILE A 66 29.52 -29.67 -31.35
C ILE A 66 28.08 -29.24 -31.06
N GLU A 67 27.42 -29.85 -30.06
CA GLU A 67 26.06 -29.46 -29.66
C GLU A 67 26.02 -28.00 -29.19
N THR A 68 27.00 -27.61 -28.37
CA THR A 68 27.13 -26.22 -27.89
C THR A 68 27.35 -25.25 -29.06
N GLU A 69 28.07 -25.63 -30.12
CA GLU A 69 28.23 -24.78 -31.32
C GLU A 69 26.88 -24.45 -31.93
N SER A 70 26.06 -25.48 -32.13
CA SER A 70 24.73 -25.34 -32.72
C SER A 70 23.86 -24.41 -31.88
N GLN A 71 23.91 -24.53 -30.54
CA GLN A 71 23.18 -23.65 -29.63
C GLN A 71 23.66 -22.19 -29.73
N LEU A 72 24.97 -21.96 -29.83
CA LEU A 72 25.52 -20.60 -29.96
C LEU A 72 25.18 -19.96 -31.31
N ILE A 73 25.15 -20.75 -32.39
CA ILE A 73 24.66 -20.30 -33.69
C ILE A 73 23.19 -19.87 -33.57
N GLU A 74 22.34 -20.64 -32.88
CA GLU A 74 20.95 -20.25 -32.64
C GLU A 74 20.84 -18.95 -31.85
N LEU A 75 21.63 -18.77 -30.78
CA LEU A 75 21.67 -17.51 -30.03
C LEU A 75 22.14 -16.33 -30.89
N SER A 76 23.11 -16.54 -31.79
CA SER A 76 23.58 -15.48 -32.69
C SER A 76 22.48 -14.98 -33.64
N ARG A 77 21.58 -15.87 -34.08
CA ARG A 77 20.47 -15.51 -34.99
C ARG A 77 19.47 -14.55 -34.35
N ILE A 78 19.37 -14.58 -33.03
CA ILE A 78 18.52 -13.68 -32.23
C ILE A 78 19.32 -12.56 -31.56
N ASN A 79 20.57 -12.33 -31.98
CA ASN A 79 21.47 -11.31 -31.44
C ASN A 79 21.78 -11.45 -29.95
N LEU A 80 21.77 -12.68 -29.42
CA LEU A 80 22.13 -12.98 -28.02
C LEU A 80 23.56 -13.53 -27.87
N SER A 81 24.36 -13.56 -28.94
CA SER A 81 25.76 -13.97 -28.88
C SER A 81 26.61 -12.95 -28.12
N GLY A 82 26.71 -13.14 -26.80
CA GLY A 82 27.51 -12.32 -25.90
C GLY A 82 28.95 -12.80 -25.75
N TYR A 83 29.86 -11.89 -25.38
CA TYR A 83 31.25 -12.19 -25.01
C TYR A 83 31.36 -13.32 -23.98
N TYR A 84 30.46 -13.39 -22.99
CA TYR A 84 30.46 -14.47 -22.00
C TYR A 84 30.42 -15.87 -22.64
N PHE A 85 29.57 -16.07 -23.66
CA PHE A 85 29.43 -17.36 -24.31
C PHE A 85 30.65 -17.72 -25.15
N GLN A 86 31.21 -16.74 -25.86
CA GLN A 86 32.43 -16.90 -26.65
C GLN A 86 33.64 -17.22 -25.76
N ASP A 87 33.78 -16.52 -24.64
CA ASP A 87 34.87 -16.75 -23.68
C ASP A 87 34.77 -18.14 -23.06
N LYS A 88 33.57 -18.56 -22.62
CA LYS A 88 33.36 -19.90 -22.04
C LYS A 88 33.50 -21.01 -23.06
N ARG A 89 33.15 -20.73 -24.31
CA ARG A 89 33.36 -21.64 -25.44
C ARG A 89 34.85 -21.86 -25.68
N LEU A 90 35.61 -20.78 -25.79
CA LEU A 90 37.06 -20.84 -25.95
C LEU A 90 37.73 -21.59 -24.79
N GLU A 91 37.31 -21.33 -23.56
CA GLU A 91 37.80 -22.07 -22.37
C GLU A 91 37.55 -23.58 -22.49
N ALA A 92 36.38 -23.98 -23.01
CA ALA A 92 36.04 -25.38 -23.26
C ALA A 92 36.87 -25.98 -24.42
N ASP A 93 37.08 -25.23 -25.50
CA ASP A 93 37.90 -25.66 -26.63
C ASP A 93 39.35 -25.89 -26.21
N LEU A 94 39.93 -24.96 -25.45
CA LEU A 94 41.28 -25.08 -24.91
C LEU A 94 41.42 -26.27 -23.94
N ALA A 95 40.42 -26.53 -23.10
CA ALA A 95 40.40 -27.70 -22.23
C ALA A 95 40.32 -29.03 -23.01
N PHE A 96 39.70 -29.03 -24.20
CA PHE A 96 39.62 -30.21 -25.08
C PHE A 96 40.92 -30.45 -25.85
N ILE A 97 41.48 -29.39 -26.43
CA ILE A 97 42.75 -29.43 -27.18
C ILE A 97 43.89 -29.89 -26.25
N GLY A 98 43.98 -29.27 -25.06
CA GLY A 98 45.09 -29.48 -24.14
C GLY A 98 46.44 -29.09 -24.75
N LYS A 99 47.51 -29.77 -24.31
CA LYS A 99 48.87 -29.57 -24.85
C LYS A 99 49.20 -30.44 -26.07
N ASN A 100 48.34 -31.39 -26.42
CA ASN A 100 48.65 -32.43 -27.42
C ASN A 100 47.77 -32.30 -28.66
N THR A 101 48.22 -31.50 -29.63
CA THR A 101 47.53 -31.31 -30.91
C THR A 101 47.58 -32.53 -31.83
N SER A 102 48.53 -33.45 -31.64
CA SER A 102 48.67 -34.61 -32.53
C SER A 102 47.47 -35.56 -32.46
N GLN A 103 46.75 -35.57 -31.33
CA GLN A 103 45.51 -36.33 -31.19
C GLN A 103 44.39 -35.77 -32.08
N LEU A 104 44.30 -34.45 -32.26
CA LEU A 104 43.30 -33.83 -33.13
C LEU A 104 43.53 -34.19 -34.60
N GLU A 105 44.80 -34.19 -35.04
CA GLU A 105 45.17 -34.62 -36.40
C GLU A 105 44.82 -36.10 -36.64
N SER A 106 45.03 -36.96 -35.63
CA SER A 106 44.63 -38.37 -35.72
C SER A 106 43.12 -38.54 -35.83
N ASP A 107 42.33 -37.78 -35.06
CA ASP A 107 40.88 -37.85 -35.09
C ASP A 107 40.32 -37.42 -36.46
N LEU A 108 40.91 -36.38 -37.05
CA LEU A 108 40.58 -35.87 -38.39
C LEU A 108 40.70 -36.93 -39.50
N ASN A 109 41.67 -37.84 -39.37
CA ASN A 109 41.86 -38.93 -40.34
C ASN A 109 40.92 -40.11 -40.12
N THR A 110 40.23 -40.16 -38.97
CA THR A 110 39.42 -41.33 -38.55
C THR A 110 37.91 -41.10 -38.70
N ILE A 111 37.46 -39.84 -38.68
CA ILE A 111 36.03 -39.50 -38.63
C ILE A 111 35.47 -39.20 -40.03
N GLU A 112 34.29 -39.75 -40.33
CA GLU A 112 33.61 -39.57 -41.63
C GLU A 112 32.59 -38.42 -41.65
N SER A 113 32.12 -37.96 -40.48
CA SER A 113 31.10 -36.91 -40.40
C SER A 113 31.66 -35.53 -40.73
N GLN A 114 31.15 -34.90 -41.80
CA GLN A 114 31.59 -33.58 -42.24
C GLN A 114 31.48 -32.52 -41.14
N THR A 115 30.39 -32.50 -40.37
CA THR A 115 30.21 -31.54 -39.27
C THR A 115 31.27 -31.69 -38.18
N THR A 116 31.71 -32.93 -37.94
CA THR A 116 32.76 -33.22 -36.96
C THR A 116 34.14 -32.84 -37.50
N ILE A 117 34.39 -33.09 -38.79
CA ILE A 117 35.61 -32.68 -39.49
C ILE A 117 35.76 -31.15 -39.43
N ASP A 118 34.70 -30.41 -39.80
CA ASP A 118 34.69 -28.95 -39.80
C ASP A 118 34.98 -28.40 -38.38
N TYR A 119 34.38 -29.02 -37.35
CA TYR A 119 34.62 -28.63 -35.96
C TYR A 119 36.04 -28.95 -35.48
N LEU A 120 36.60 -30.10 -35.85
CA LEU A 120 37.99 -30.44 -35.52
C LEU A 120 38.99 -29.52 -36.22
N GLN A 121 38.69 -29.08 -37.45
CA GLN A 121 39.49 -28.06 -38.13
C GLN A 121 39.46 -26.72 -37.39
N HIS A 122 38.29 -26.30 -36.91
CA HIS A 122 38.16 -25.12 -36.05
C HIS A 122 39.00 -25.24 -34.76
N LEU A 123 38.99 -26.41 -34.11
CA LEU A 123 39.84 -26.65 -32.92
C LEU A 123 41.34 -26.61 -33.25
N LEU A 124 41.76 -27.11 -34.41
CA LEU A 124 43.15 -26.99 -34.86
C LEU A 124 43.55 -25.54 -35.14
N ASP A 125 42.69 -24.77 -35.79
CA ASP A 125 42.92 -23.33 -36.03
C ASP A 125 43.01 -22.56 -34.70
N THR A 126 42.12 -22.87 -33.75
CA THR A 126 42.16 -22.34 -32.38
C THR A 126 43.48 -22.69 -31.70
N ALA A 127 43.95 -23.94 -31.81
CA ALA A 127 45.22 -24.37 -31.23
C ALA A 127 46.44 -23.62 -31.83
N GLN A 128 46.41 -23.34 -33.13
CA GLN A 128 47.49 -22.64 -33.83
C GLN A 128 47.54 -21.13 -33.53
N THR A 129 46.37 -20.54 -33.27
CA THR A 129 46.23 -19.10 -32.98
C THR A 129 46.44 -18.77 -31.49
N THR A 130 46.27 -19.75 -30.61
CA THR A 130 46.47 -19.58 -29.16
C THR A 130 47.96 -19.47 -28.80
N ILE A 131 48.31 -18.52 -27.93
CA ILE A 131 49.69 -18.30 -27.48
C ILE A 131 50.15 -19.50 -26.63
N SER A 132 51.39 -19.95 -26.83
CA SER A 132 51.93 -21.17 -26.21
C SER A 132 51.93 -21.20 -24.67
N ASN A 133 51.81 -20.05 -24.01
CA ASN A 133 51.73 -19.96 -22.55
C ASN A 133 50.31 -20.17 -21.99
N ASP A 134 49.28 -20.15 -22.83
CA ASP A 134 47.87 -20.30 -22.43
C ASP A 134 47.37 -21.75 -22.58
N HIS A 135 48.26 -22.70 -22.88
CA HIS A 135 47.88 -24.11 -23.01
C HIS A 135 47.51 -24.73 -21.65
N VAL A 136 46.23 -25.06 -21.52
CA VAL A 136 45.66 -25.80 -20.39
C VAL A 136 45.99 -27.30 -20.54
N GLU A 137 46.06 -28.03 -19.43
CA GLU A 137 46.10 -29.50 -19.50
C GLU A 137 44.77 -30.04 -20.05
N GLN A 138 44.85 -31.12 -20.83
CA GLN A 138 43.65 -31.72 -21.41
C GLN A 138 42.73 -32.25 -20.31
N ASN A 139 41.48 -31.80 -20.29
CA ASN A 139 40.51 -32.16 -19.25
C ASN A 139 39.08 -32.28 -19.82
N TYR A 140 38.69 -33.49 -20.22
CA TYR A 140 37.35 -33.74 -20.77
C TYR A 140 36.22 -33.51 -19.77
N THR A 141 36.46 -33.71 -18.47
CA THR A 141 35.46 -33.42 -17.43
C THR A 141 35.16 -31.92 -17.39
N GLU A 142 36.19 -31.09 -17.52
CA GLU A 142 36.04 -29.64 -17.56
C GLU A 142 35.31 -29.16 -18.82
N VAL A 143 35.60 -29.77 -19.98
CA VAL A 143 34.85 -29.51 -21.22
C VAL A 143 33.36 -29.74 -21.00
N ILE A 144 32.99 -30.91 -20.47
CA ILE A 144 31.59 -31.26 -20.22
C ILE A 144 30.96 -30.28 -19.22
N ARG A 145 31.67 -29.93 -18.14
CA ARG A 145 31.21 -28.94 -17.14
C ARG A 145 30.93 -27.58 -17.78
N LEU A 146 31.84 -27.08 -18.62
CA LEU A 146 31.71 -25.79 -19.29
C LEU A 146 30.58 -25.82 -20.33
N THR A 147 30.42 -26.89 -21.12
CA THR A 147 29.31 -27.02 -22.08
C THR A 147 27.95 -27.13 -21.39
N GLN A 148 27.89 -27.82 -20.23
CA GLN A 148 26.67 -27.85 -19.41
C GLN A 148 26.34 -26.47 -18.84
N LEU A 149 27.36 -25.72 -18.38
CA LEU A 149 27.20 -24.35 -17.91
C LEU A 149 26.72 -23.41 -19.03
N ILE A 150 27.30 -23.52 -20.23
CA ILE A 150 26.84 -22.76 -21.40
C ILE A 150 25.38 -23.11 -21.69
N THR A 151 25.04 -24.39 -21.79
CA THR A 151 23.65 -24.84 -22.03
C THR A 151 22.69 -24.28 -20.97
N PHE A 152 23.07 -24.30 -19.69
CA PHE A 152 22.27 -23.73 -18.62
C PHE A 152 22.04 -22.23 -18.81
N ARG A 153 23.10 -21.47 -19.12
CA ARG A 153 23.02 -20.02 -19.37
C ARG A 153 22.24 -19.67 -20.63
N THR A 154 22.37 -20.47 -21.68
CA THR A 154 21.58 -20.35 -22.91
C THR A 154 20.09 -20.44 -22.61
N ARG A 155 19.68 -21.45 -21.83
CA ARG A 155 18.28 -21.61 -21.41
C ARG A 155 17.78 -20.40 -20.60
N GLN A 156 18.58 -19.91 -19.66
CA GLN A 156 18.24 -18.70 -18.91
C GLN A 156 18.11 -17.46 -19.81
N ALA A 157 19.03 -17.28 -20.76
CA ALA A 157 18.99 -16.16 -21.68
C ALA A 157 17.73 -16.19 -22.56
N LEU A 158 17.36 -17.37 -23.08
CA LEU A 158 16.14 -17.57 -23.87
C LEU A 158 14.87 -17.32 -23.04
N ASP A 159 14.81 -17.87 -21.82
CA ASP A 159 13.67 -17.65 -20.91
C ASP A 159 13.49 -16.15 -20.60
N VAL A 160 14.57 -15.43 -20.31
CA VAL A 160 14.49 -13.99 -20.08
C VAL A 160 14.07 -13.24 -21.34
N TYR A 161 14.64 -13.58 -22.50
CA TYR A 161 14.32 -12.95 -23.78
C TYR A 161 12.83 -13.06 -24.13
N ASP A 162 12.28 -14.27 -24.10
CA ASP A 162 10.88 -14.54 -24.45
C ASP A 162 9.91 -13.80 -23.51
N ASN A 163 10.22 -13.79 -22.20
CA ASN A 163 9.36 -13.13 -21.22
C ASN A 163 9.50 -11.60 -21.25
N LEU A 164 10.64 -11.05 -21.67
CA LEU A 164 10.86 -9.60 -21.74
C LEU A 164 9.94 -8.95 -22.78
N ASP A 165 9.74 -9.61 -23.92
CA ASP A 165 8.80 -9.16 -24.95
C ASP A 165 7.34 -9.20 -24.46
N LEU A 166 6.96 -10.28 -23.77
CA LEU A 166 5.62 -10.41 -23.17
C LEU A 166 5.35 -9.32 -22.13
N LEU A 167 6.32 -9.05 -21.24
CA LEU A 167 6.19 -7.99 -20.23
C LEU A 167 6.19 -6.59 -20.85
N SER A 168 6.91 -6.37 -21.94
CA SER A 168 6.89 -5.10 -22.68
C SER A 168 5.53 -4.87 -23.36
N ALA A 169 4.90 -5.91 -23.89
CA ALA A 169 3.54 -5.82 -24.41
C ALA A 169 2.52 -5.53 -23.28
N LYS A 170 2.68 -6.19 -22.12
CA LYS A 170 1.86 -5.96 -20.91
C LYS A 170 1.98 -4.52 -20.41
N GLU A 171 3.19 -3.96 -20.38
CA GLU A 171 3.47 -2.56 -20.06
C GLU A 171 2.65 -1.60 -20.95
N GLN A 172 2.72 -1.79 -22.27
CA GLN A 172 1.99 -0.95 -23.23
C GLN A 172 0.46 -1.07 -23.07
N GLU A 173 -0.05 -2.26 -22.78
CA GLU A 173 -1.47 -2.45 -22.47
C GLU A 173 -1.87 -1.68 -21.19
N TYR A 174 -1.04 -1.71 -20.16
CA TYR A 174 -1.34 -1.10 -18.87
C TYR A 174 -1.28 0.42 -18.95
N LEU A 175 -0.32 0.97 -19.70
CA LEU A 175 -0.25 2.39 -20.02
C LEU A 175 -1.49 2.86 -20.80
N ARG A 176 -1.95 2.10 -21.80
CA ARG A 176 -3.19 2.40 -22.55
C ARG A 176 -4.42 2.42 -21.65
N ASN A 177 -4.43 1.59 -20.59
CA ASN A 177 -5.50 1.49 -19.63
C ASN A 177 -5.37 2.46 -18.42
N ASN A 178 -4.40 3.39 -18.46
CA ASN A 178 -4.07 4.32 -17.38
C ASN A 178 -3.87 3.61 -16.02
N ILE A 179 -3.18 2.47 -16.03
CA ILE A 179 -2.77 1.75 -14.82
C ILE A 179 -1.44 2.35 -14.37
N ASP A 180 -1.33 2.72 -13.09
CA ASP A 180 -0.05 3.12 -12.52
C ASP A 180 0.86 1.89 -12.40
N ILE A 181 1.95 1.91 -13.16
CA ILE A 181 2.93 0.83 -13.26
C ILE A 181 4.35 1.32 -12.97
N THR A 182 4.49 2.48 -12.31
CA THR A 182 5.79 3.15 -12.14
C THR A 182 6.87 2.21 -11.58
N ASP A 183 6.55 1.43 -10.55
CA ASP A 183 7.47 0.47 -9.95
C ASP A 183 7.80 -0.71 -10.88
N ALA A 184 6.82 -1.24 -11.59
CA ALA A 184 7.00 -2.35 -12.53
C ALA A 184 7.85 -1.93 -13.74
N SER A 185 7.58 -0.76 -14.32
CA SER A 185 8.37 -0.19 -15.43
C SER A 185 9.83 0.04 -15.03
N LYS A 186 10.08 0.47 -13.80
CA LYS A 186 11.45 0.61 -13.28
C LYS A 186 12.17 -0.74 -13.25
N LEU A 187 11.55 -1.78 -12.66
CA LEU A 187 12.15 -3.12 -12.62
C LEU A 187 12.32 -3.76 -14.01
N LEU A 188 11.39 -3.49 -14.94
CA LEU A 188 11.54 -3.93 -16.32
C LEU A 188 12.76 -3.28 -17.00
N SER A 189 13.03 -2.01 -16.69
CA SER A 189 14.25 -1.33 -17.14
C SER A 189 15.51 -1.97 -16.55
N GLU A 190 15.52 -2.29 -15.25
CA GLU A 190 16.66 -2.98 -14.60
C GLU A 190 16.86 -4.39 -15.18
N THR A 191 15.77 -5.07 -15.55
CA THR A 191 15.79 -6.38 -16.23
C THR A 191 16.51 -6.26 -17.57
N ARG A 192 16.16 -5.27 -18.41
CA ARG A 192 16.82 -5.00 -19.70
C ARG A 192 18.31 -4.73 -19.53
N VAL A 193 18.67 -3.83 -18.60
CA VAL A 193 20.09 -3.51 -18.33
C VAL A 193 20.87 -4.74 -17.88
N SER A 194 20.30 -5.56 -16.99
CA SER A 194 20.96 -6.77 -16.51
C SER A 194 21.11 -7.83 -17.61
N PHE A 195 20.11 -7.94 -18.48
CA PHE A 195 20.12 -8.83 -19.63
C PHE A 195 21.18 -8.42 -20.67
N ASP A 196 21.24 -7.13 -21.03
CA ASP A 196 22.23 -6.56 -21.95
C ASP A 196 23.66 -6.75 -21.43
N GLN A 197 23.83 -6.70 -20.11
CA GLN A 197 25.10 -6.95 -19.41
C GLN A 197 25.38 -8.45 -19.17
N GLN A 198 24.56 -9.35 -19.73
CA GLN A 198 24.72 -10.81 -19.63
C GLN A 198 24.67 -11.34 -18.18
N ARG A 199 24.06 -10.57 -17.26
CA ARG A 199 23.84 -10.95 -15.86
C ARG A 199 22.52 -11.72 -15.71
N TYR A 200 22.43 -12.88 -16.36
CA TYR A 200 21.17 -13.63 -16.53
C TYR A 200 20.48 -14.00 -15.21
N ASN A 201 21.23 -14.32 -14.15
CA ASN A 201 20.65 -14.58 -12.83
C ASN A 201 19.89 -13.36 -12.27
N GLU A 202 20.49 -12.17 -12.39
CA GLU A 202 19.88 -10.93 -11.93
C GLU A 202 18.69 -10.54 -12.81
N ALA A 203 18.85 -10.69 -14.14
CA ALA A 203 17.78 -10.43 -15.08
C ALA A 203 16.55 -11.30 -14.80
N GLN A 204 16.72 -12.60 -14.56
CA GLN A 204 15.62 -13.51 -14.24
C GLN A 204 14.93 -13.15 -12.91
N ALA A 205 15.70 -12.74 -11.90
CA ALA A 205 15.15 -12.27 -10.62
C ALA A 205 14.32 -11.00 -10.80
N TYR A 206 14.85 -9.99 -11.49
CA TYR A 206 14.12 -8.76 -11.79
C TYR A 206 12.90 -9.01 -12.67
N LEU A 207 12.97 -9.95 -13.62
CA LEU A 207 11.86 -10.32 -14.48
C LEU A 207 10.69 -10.89 -13.68
N LYS A 208 10.97 -11.79 -12.74
CA LYS A 208 9.93 -12.35 -11.86
C LYS A 208 9.33 -11.28 -10.95
N GLU A 209 10.16 -10.42 -10.36
CA GLU A 209 9.68 -9.30 -9.53
C GLU A 209 8.81 -8.33 -10.35
N THR A 210 9.22 -8.03 -11.58
CA THR A 210 8.47 -7.19 -12.53
C THR A 210 7.09 -7.77 -12.80
N SER A 211 7.00 -9.08 -13.09
CA SER A 211 5.73 -9.76 -13.32
C SER A 211 4.78 -9.64 -12.13
N ILE A 212 5.32 -9.85 -10.91
CA ILE A 212 4.59 -9.69 -9.66
C ILE A 212 4.07 -8.26 -9.49
N LYS A 213 4.90 -7.25 -9.78
CA LYS A 213 4.50 -5.84 -9.68
C LYS A 213 3.42 -5.47 -10.69
N PHE A 214 3.45 -6.01 -11.90
CA PHE A 214 2.35 -5.86 -12.84
C PHE A 214 1.05 -6.46 -12.29
N ASP A 215 1.10 -7.67 -11.74
CA ASP A 215 -0.09 -8.33 -11.20
C ASP A 215 -0.68 -7.58 -10.00
N GLN A 216 0.17 -7.02 -9.15
CA GLN A 216 -0.22 -6.11 -8.06
C GLN A 216 -0.94 -4.86 -8.60
N ALA A 217 -0.34 -4.17 -9.57
CA ALA A 217 -0.92 -2.98 -10.17
C ALA A 217 -2.30 -3.26 -10.80
N LEU A 218 -2.45 -4.40 -11.49
CA LEU A 218 -3.73 -4.83 -12.06
C LEU A 218 -4.76 -5.14 -10.97
N ALA A 219 -4.35 -5.85 -9.90
CA ALA A 219 -5.23 -6.19 -8.79
C ALA A 219 -5.73 -4.92 -8.07
N GLU A 220 -4.86 -3.94 -7.85
CA GLU A 220 -5.22 -2.65 -7.28
C GLU A 220 -6.18 -1.86 -8.19
N GLN A 221 -5.94 -1.86 -9.50
CA GLN A 221 -6.86 -1.22 -10.44
C GLN A 221 -8.24 -1.90 -10.43
N LYS A 222 -8.29 -3.24 -10.43
CA LYS A 222 -9.55 -3.99 -10.34
C LYS A 222 -10.27 -3.71 -9.02
N ARG A 223 -9.53 -3.62 -7.91
CA ARG A 223 -10.08 -3.29 -6.59
C ARG A 223 -10.66 -1.88 -6.56
N THR A 224 -9.95 -0.88 -7.07
CA THR A 224 -10.42 0.51 -7.10
C THR A 224 -11.65 0.65 -8.02
N LYS A 225 -11.63 0.05 -9.22
CA LYS A 225 -12.81 0.00 -10.11
C LYS A 225 -13.99 -0.73 -9.44
N GLY A 226 -13.73 -1.84 -8.76
CA GLY A 226 -14.74 -2.57 -7.99
C GLY A 226 -15.38 -1.73 -6.89
N LEU A 227 -14.55 -1.04 -6.08
CA LEU A 227 -15.02 -0.14 -5.03
C LEU A 227 -15.81 1.05 -5.60
N LEU A 228 -15.36 1.64 -6.71
CA LEU A 228 -16.07 2.71 -7.39
C LEU A 228 -17.43 2.22 -7.91
N ASN A 229 -17.48 1.05 -8.56
CA ASN A 229 -18.73 0.47 -9.04
C ASN A 229 -19.69 0.13 -7.90
N LEU A 230 -19.20 -0.44 -6.80
CA LEU A 230 -19.99 -0.69 -5.59
C LEU A 230 -20.51 0.61 -4.99
N SER A 231 -19.66 1.65 -4.89
CA SER A 231 -20.07 2.96 -4.37
C SER A 231 -21.15 3.60 -5.26
N LYS A 232 -20.96 3.57 -6.59
CA LYS A 232 -21.92 4.12 -7.55
C LYS A 232 -23.27 3.41 -7.44
N SER A 233 -23.26 2.07 -7.45
CA SER A 233 -24.47 1.26 -7.29
C SER A 233 -25.16 1.51 -5.95
N PHE A 234 -24.40 1.66 -4.86
CA PHE A 234 -24.93 2.00 -3.55
C PHE A 234 -25.60 3.38 -3.55
N PHE A 235 -24.96 4.40 -4.12
CA PHE A 235 -25.55 5.74 -4.20
C PHE A 235 -26.79 5.78 -5.09
N GLU A 236 -26.80 5.10 -6.24
CA GLU A 236 -27.97 5.03 -7.12
C GLU A 236 -29.17 4.36 -6.43
N ARG A 237 -28.92 3.26 -5.70
CA ARG A 237 -29.98 2.52 -5.01
C ARG A 237 -30.51 3.25 -3.77
N PHE A 238 -29.64 3.86 -2.97
CA PHE A 238 -29.99 4.39 -1.64
C PHE A 238 -30.08 5.92 -1.59
N TRP A 239 -30.01 6.63 -2.71
CA TRP A 239 -29.96 8.10 -2.72
C TRP A 239 -31.12 8.76 -1.94
N LYS A 240 -32.35 8.22 -2.05
CA LYS A 240 -33.54 8.73 -1.34
C LYS A 240 -33.45 8.53 0.17
N GLU A 241 -32.95 7.38 0.61
CA GLU A 241 -32.78 7.07 2.04
C GLU A 241 -31.69 7.94 2.66
N ILE A 242 -30.56 8.12 1.95
CA ILE A 242 -29.49 9.04 2.35
C ILE A 242 -30.02 10.47 2.50
N LEU A 243 -30.87 10.94 1.58
CA LEU A 243 -31.48 12.27 1.66
C LEU A 243 -32.36 12.43 2.91
N ILE A 244 -33.22 11.46 3.20
CA ILE A 244 -34.08 11.46 4.40
C ILE A 244 -33.21 11.45 5.67
N LEU A 245 -32.15 10.64 5.69
CA LEU A 245 -31.19 10.59 6.79
C LEU A 245 -30.53 11.95 7.02
N ILE A 246 -30.04 12.62 5.98
CA ILE A 246 -29.41 13.95 6.08
C ILE A 246 -30.39 14.99 6.63
N ILE A 247 -31.63 15.02 6.11
CA ILE A 247 -32.67 15.94 6.60
C ILE A 247 -32.96 15.69 8.08
N SER A 248 -33.08 14.42 8.48
CA SER A 248 -33.30 14.06 9.88
C SER A 248 -32.15 14.52 10.79
N LEU A 249 -30.91 14.40 10.33
CA LEU A 249 -29.69 14.78 11.06
C LEU A 249 -29.62 16.30 11.26
N VAL A 250 -30.01 17.09 10.25
CA VAL A 250 -30.12 18.56 10.35
C VAL A 250 -31.17 18.97 11.39
N ILE A 251 -32.35 18.35 11.38
CA ILE A 251 -33.42 18.63 12.34
C ILE A 251 -32.96 18.32 13.77
N ILE A 252 -32.36 17.14 13.98
CA ILE A 252 -31.81 16.72 15.27
C ILE A 252 -30.72 17.68 15.73
N GLY A 253 -29.83 18.10 14.82
CA GLY A 253 -28.75 19.06 15.08
C GLY A 253 -29.29 20.40 15.60
N ILE A 254 -30.35 20.94 15.00
CA ILE A 254 -30.99 22.20 15.43
C ILE A 254 -31.57 22.07 16.85
N ILE A 255 -32.21 20.95 17.16
CA ILE A 255 -32.81 20.68 18.49
C ILE A 255 -31.70 20.56 19.54
N LEU A 256 -30.66 19.78 19.26
CA LEU A 256 -29.50 19.59 20.14
C LEU A 256 -28.80 20.91 20.42
N TYR A 257 -28.54 21.72 19.39
CA TYR A 257 -27.90 23.03 19.54
C TYR A 257 -28.68 23.94 20.49
N LYS A 258 -30.02 24.03 20.32
CA LYS A 258 -30.88 24.82 21.22
C LYS A 258 -30.81 24.32 22.65
N ARG A 259 -30.83 23.00 22.86
CA ARG A 259 -30.79 22.36 24.19
C ARG A 259 -29.45 22.60 24.88
N ILE A 260 -28.34 22.39 24.18
CA ILE A 260 -26.98 22.62 24.69
C ILE A 260 -26.80 24.09 25.07
N ARG A 261 -27.26 25.02 24.23
CA ARG A 261 -27.20 26.46 24.54
C ARG A 261 -27.90 26.81 25.84
N ILE A 262 -29.13 26.31 26.06
CA ILE A 262 -29.87 26.55 27.31
C ILE A 262 -29.15 25.94 28.50
N TRP A 263 -28.63 24.72 28.34
CA TRP A 263 -27.90 24.03 29.39
C TRP A 263 -26.61 24.76 29.80
N ARG A 264 -25.84 25.27 28.84
CA ARG A 264 -24.66 26.12 29.10
C ARG A 264 -25.04 27.38 29.89
N ILE A 265 -26.13 28.05 29.51
CA ILE A 265 -26.61 29.23 30.24
C ILE A 265 -27.03 28.86 31.68
N LYS A 266 -27.75 27.75 31.88
CA LYS A 266 -28.13 27.28 33.21
C LYS A 266 -26.92 26.95 34.08
N ARG A 267 -25.93 26.23 33.54
CA ARG A 267 -24.66 25.96 34.24
C ARG A 267 -23.96 27.26 34.63
N LYS A 268 -23.94 28.26 33.76
CA LYS A 268 -23.37 29.58 34.04
C LYS A 268 -24.10 30.31 35.18
N ILE A 269 -25.43 30.25 35.21
CA ILE A 269 -26.23 30.80 36.32
C ILE A 269 -25.90 30.10 37.64
N ILE A 270 -25.80 28.77 37.64
CA ILE A 270 -25.46 27.99 38.85
C ILE A 270 -24.05 28.35 39.33
N SER A 271 -23.09 28.48 38.41
CA SER A 271 -21.72 28.90 38.73
C SER A 271 -21.69 30.28 39.38
N TYR A 272 -22.39 31.26 38.80
CA TYR A 272 -22.53 32.60 39.38
C TYR A 272 -23.22 32.61 40.74
N ALA A 273 -24.19 31.73 40.99
CA ALA A 273 -24.81 31.60 42.30
C ALA A 273 -23.83 31.05 43.35
N LYS A 274 -22.99 30.07 42.98
CA LYS A 274 -21.91 29.55 43.85
C LYS A 274 -20.87 30.64 44.12
N GLU A 275 -20.49 31.40 43.11
CA GLU A 275 -19.54 32.50 43.22
C GLU A 275 -20.05 33.60 44.18
N LEU A 276 -21.32 33.99 44.10
CA LEU A 276 -21.94 34.92 45.05
C LEU A 276 -21.86 34.44 46.50
N LYS A 277 -22.05 33.14 46.74
CA LYS A 277 -21.91 32.54 48.08
C LYS A 277 -20.46 32.62 48.56
N SER A 278 -19.49 32.38 47.67
CA SER A 278 -18.06 32.50 47.96
C SER A 278 -17.66 33.94 48.30
N ILE A 279 -18.04 34.92 47.47
CA ILE A 279 -17.76 36.35 47.70
C ILE A 279 -18.31 36.79 49.06
N ARG A 280 -19.54 36.38 49.42
CA ARG A 280 -20.11 36.70 50.74
C ARG A 280 -19.26 36.16 51.88
N ARG A 281 -18.72 34.95 51.76
CA ARG A 281 -17.82 34.36 52.77
C ARG A 281 -16.50 35.13 52.85
N LEU A 282 -15.94 35.52 51.71
CA LEU A 282 -14.70 36.32 51.64
C LEU A 282 -14.89 37.70 52.26
N MET A 283 -16.00 38.39 51.98
CA MET A 283 -16.33 39.68 52.60
C MET A 283 -16.39 39.55 54.13
N LYS A 284 -17.09 38.52 54.66
CA LYS A 284 -17.14 38.25 56.12
C LYS A 284 -15.77 37.92 56.70
N ARG A 285 -14.93 37.18 55.97
CA ARG A 285 -13.56 36.86 56.41
C ARG A 285 -12.70 38.11 56.47
N ALA A 286 -12.69 38.91 55.42
CA ALA A 286 -11.95 40.18 55.39
C ALA A 286 -12.38 41.13 56.51
N GLN A 287 -13.68 41.18 56.84
CA GLN A 287 -14.19 41.96 57.96
C GLN A 287 -13.62 41.47 59.30
N ARG A 288 -13.63 40.15 59.56
CA ARG A 288 -13.03 39.59 60.77
C ARG A 288 -11.52 39.80 60.83
N ASP A 289 -10.82 39.59 59.72
CA ASP A 289 -9.38 39.79 59.64
C ASP A 289 -8.98 41.24 59.95
N CYS A 290 -9.78 42.22 59.51
CA CYS A 290 -9.54 43.65 59.78
C CYS A 290 -9.90 44.04 61.23
N TYR A 291 -11.11 43.71 61.71
CA TYR A 291 -11.64 44.28 62.97
C TYR A 291 -11.44 43.39 64.20
N GLN A 292 -11.37 42.07 64.03
CA GLN A 292 -11.22 41.13 65.15
C GLN A 292 -9.78 40.68 65.33
N HIS A 293 -9.10 40.40 64.23
CA HIS A 293 -7.74 39.83 64.28
C HIS A 293 -6.63 40.84 63.96
N LEU A 294 -6.98 42.06 63.50
CA LEU A 294 -6.03 43.11 63.08
C LEU A 294 -4.93 42.61 62.12
N LYS A 295 -5.24 41.59 61.30
CA LYS A 295 -4.28 40.93 60.37
C LYS A 295 -4.02 41.72 59.10
N ILE A 296 -4.87 42.69 58.77
CA ILE A 296 -4.79 43.50 57.54
C ILE A 296 -5.06 44.96 57.87
N SER A 297 -4.40 45.88 57.16
CA SER A 297 -4.66 47.31 57.30
C SER A 297 -6.06 47.69 56.81
N GLU A 298 -6.59 48.80 57.33
CA GLU A 298 -7.91 49.29 56.94
C GLU A 298 -7.98 49.62 55.43
N GLU A 299 -6.91 50.18 54.87
CA GLU A 299 -6.79 50.45 53.45
C GLU A 299 -6.90 49.17 52.61
N THR A 300 -6.15 48.12 53.00
CA THR A 300 -6.22 46.79 52.35
C THR A 300 -7.62 46.21 52.43
N TYR A 301 -8.28 46.36 53.57
CA TYR A 301 -9.68 45.93 53.75
C TYR A 301 -10.62 46.68 52.80
N ARG A 302 -10.53 48.02 52.71
CA ARG A 302 -11.35 48.85 51.83
C ARG A 302 -11.16 48.44 50.37
N LEU A 303 -9.93 48.22 49.92
CA LEU A 303 -9.62 47.76 48.55
C LEU A 303 -10.24 46.39 48.25
N ARG A 304 -10.10 45.41 49.17
CA ARG A 304 -10.71 44.09 49.02
C ARG A 304 -12.23 44.17 48.99
N MET A 305 -12.82 45.00 49.86
CA MET A 305 -14.25 45.17 49.96
C MET A 305 -14.84 45.78 48.68
N ASP A 306 -14.21 46.84 48.16
CA ASP A 306 -14.59 47.45 46.89
C ASP A 306 -14.53 46.43 45.73
N HIS A 307 -13.42 45.68 45.62
CA HIS A 307 -13.31 44.62 44.60
C HIS A 307 -14.44 43.57 44.72
N TYR A 308 -14.74 43.09 45.94
CA TYR A 308 -15.84 42.15 46.16
C TYR A 308 -17.21 42.74 45.83
N GLN A 309 -17.44 44.01 46.19
CA GLN A 309 -18.69 44.70 45.89
C GLN A 309 -18.87 44.87 44.37
N ARG A 310 -17.83 45.30 43.64
CA ARG A 310 -17.84 45.41 42.17
C ARG A 310 -18.16 44.07 41.51
N ARG A 311 -17.48 43.00 41.92
CA ARG A 311 -17.73 41.66 41.35
C ARG A 311 -19.14 41.16 41.67
N ARG A 312 -19.60 41.34 42.91
CA ARG A 312 -20.96 40.98 43.33
C ARG A 312 -22.01 41.76 42.52
N ALA A 313 -21.81 43.06 42.31
CA ALA A 313 -22.69 43.89 41.50
C ALA A 313 -22.75 43.42 40.04
N LYS A 314 -21.59 43.11 39.44
CA LYS A 314 -21.51 42.55 38.08
C LYS A 314 -22.31 41.25 37.95
N ILE A 315 -22.10 40.30 38.87
CA ILE A 315 -22.83 39.02 38.85
C ILE A 315 -24.35 39.23 39.02
N LYS A 316 -24.74 40.09 39.98
CA LYS A 316 -26.15 40.45 40.21
C LYS A 316 -26.82 41.06 38.97
N ARG A 317 -26.09 41.84 38.18
CA ARG A 317 -26.58 42.39 36.89
C ARG A 317 -26.65 41.32 35.79
N THR A 318 -25.70 40.38 35.72
CA THR A 318 -25.66 39.36 34.64
C THR A 318 -26.69 38.24 34.81
N ILE A 319 -26.95 37.76 36.03
CA ILE A 319 -27.93 36.69 36.28
C ILE A 319 -29.33 36.99 35.69
N PRO A 320 -29.96 38.17 35.93
CA PRO A 320 -31.28 38.46 35.37
C PRO A 320 -31.26 38.51 33.85
N VAL A 321 -30.18 39.00 33.21
CA VAL A 321 -30.02 38.96 31.75
C VAL A 321 -29.99 37.51 31.24
N LEU A 322 -29.22 36.63 31.86
CA LEU A 322 -29.18 35.21 31.50
C LEU A 322 -30.52 34.50 31.73
N LYS A 323 -31.25 34.87 32.80
CA LYS A 323 -32.61 34.38 33.05
C LYS A 323 -33.59 34.89 31.99
N ALA A 324 -33.51 36.17 31.61
CA ALA A 324 -34.32 36.76 30.56
C ALA A 324 -34.08 36.06 29.21
N ILE A 325 -32.83 35.74 28.85
CA ILE A 325 -32.51 34.97 27.63
C ILE A 325 -33.17 33.57 27.65
N ILE A 326 -33.23 32.91 28.81
CA ILE A 326 -33.94 31.62 28.95
C ILE A 326 -35.47 31.81 28.83
N HIS A 327 -36.03 32.86 29.43
CA HIS A 327 -37.48 33.11 29.47
C HIS A 327 -38.04 33.68 28.16
N GLN A 328 -37.33 34.59 27.49
CA GLN A 328 -37.72 35.16 26.19
C GLN A 328 -37.83 34.06 25.12
N LYS A 329 -36.95 33.05 25.17
CA LYS A 329 -37.07 31.86 24.31
C LYS A 329 -38.30 31.00 24.58
N ARG A 330 -38.90 31.08 25.78
CA ARG A 330 -40.17 30.39 26.08
C ARG A 330 -41.39 31.15 25.54
N LYS A 331 -41.35 32.48 25.49
CA LYS A 331 -42.48 33.32 25.08
C LYS A 331 -42.64 33.41 23.55
N ASN A 332 -41.56 33.24 22.79
CA ASN A 332 -41.57 33.20 21.32
C ASN A 332 -41.78 31.78 20.74
N GLY A 333 -42.38 30.86 21.50
CA GLY A 333 -42.87 29.60 20.92
C GLY A 333 -43.99 29.89 19.90
N PRO A 334 -44.24 29.00 18.92
CA PRO A 334 -45.28 29.24 17.91
C PRO A 334 -46.61 29.54 18.61
N LYS A 335 -47.13 30.77 18.45
CA LYS A 335 -48.50 31.12 18.87
C LYS A 335 -49.41 30.15 18.12
N ARG A 336 -49.97 29.15 18.82
CA ARG A 336 -50.99 28.25 18.25
C ARG A 336 -52.06 29.16 17.63
N LYS A 337 -52.17 29.19 16.30
CA LYS A 337 -53.29 29.84 15.61
C LYS A 337 -54.54 29.16 16.19
N ARG A 338 -55.34 29.92 16.95
CA ARG A 338 -56.68 29.48 17.33
C ARG A 338 -57.44 29.28 16.03
N SER A 339 -57.85 28.05 15.74
CA SER A 339 -58.77 27.75 14.65
C SER A 339 -59.99 28.66 14.81
N GLN A 340 -60.18 29.59 13.88
CA GLN A 340 -61.42 30.34 13.78
C GLN A 340 -62.56 29.34 13.49
N GLY A 341 -63.70 29.60 14.12
CA GLY A 341 -64.78 28.65 14.37
C GLY A 341 -65.37 27.99 13.11
N ALA A 342 -65.78 26.74 13.29
CA ALA A 342 -66.76 26.10 12.43
C ALA A 342 -68.09 26.88 12.54
N LEU A 343 -68.59 27.36 11.40
CA LEU A 343 -69.95 27.88 11.26
C LEU A 343 -70.94 26.74 11.55
N VAL A 344 -71.66 26.85 12.66
CA VAL A 344 -72.82 26.02 12.96
C VAL A 344 -73.98 26.53 12.10
N ILE A 345 -74.30 25.81 11.03
CA ILE A 345 -75.55 26.02 10.28
C ILE A 345 -76.67 25.38 11.09
N LYS A 346 -77.52 26.20 11.72
CA LYS A 346 -78.80 25.73 12.30
C LYS A 346 -79.81 25.58 11.15
N ARG A 347 -80.44 24.40 11.07
CA ARG A 347 -81.63 24.14 10.27
C ARG A 347 -82.87 24.72 10.92
#